data_AF-A0A7X8TA00-F1
#
_entry.id   AF-A0A7X8TA00-F1
#
_cell.length_a   1.000
_cell.length_b   1.000
_cell.length_c   1.000
_cell.angle_alpha   90.00
_cell.angle_beta   90.00
_cell.angle_gamma   90.00
#
_symmetry.space_group_name_H-M   'P 1'
#
loop_
_entity.id
_entity.type
_entity.pdbx_description
1 polymer ?
#
loop_
_entity_poly.entity_id
_entity_poly.type
_entity_poly.pdbx_seq_one_letter_code
_entity_poly.pdbx_strand_id
1 'polypeptide(L)'
;MKKNGISFLEHRELGDVMWLRDHDRALALAAEQSKPVLLLFQEVPGCSTCVRFGQDVLTHPLMVELIADRFVPVAIFNNHPGSDAEILRRYDEPSWNNPVVRFLGPDGKEVLPKLADRYDALGLHQKITAVLEMRSEDVPGYFRLLGRDLLVAHGLSKCVTYTTPCFWSGETSLAQHPAAITTDAGWVDGEEVVQVHFDPREGSSPDLDAYARAEGFAPIDGGSFELDREPQFYLRKNSARHLPLTPAQRSRLNLAVPYRIPFAELLSPQQSAWLADPQLQQSSGDETYRQDIRVSWPSLVAQLGSIGKGMRSWM
;
A
#
# COMPACT_ATOMS: atom_id res chain seq x y z
N MET A 1 24.08 -14.65 25.18
CA MET A 1 22.72 -15.07 24.76
C MET A 1 22.41 -14.34 23.47
N LYS A 2 22.46 -15.03 22.31
CA LYS A 2 22.12 -14.42 21.02
C LYS A 2 20.61 -14.13 21.03
N LYS A 3 20.23 -12.89 21.35
CA LYS A 3 18.86 -12.42 21.10
C LYS A 3 18.62 -12.66 19.61
N ASN A 4 17.60 -13.43 19.28
CA ASN A 4 17.20 -13.72 17.90
C ASN A 4 17.27 -12.42 17.11
N GLY A 5 18.16 -12.33 16.13
CA GLY A 5 18.56 -11.09 15.43
C GLY A 5 17.48 -10.52 14.52
N ILE A 6 16.23 -10.50 14.98
CA ILE A 6 15.05 -9.95 14.36
C ILE A 6 14.41 -9.00 15.38
N SER A 7 14.01 -7.80 14.94
CA SER A 7 13.16 -6.87 15.68
C SER A 7 11.80 -6.82 14.99
N PHE A 8 10.75 -7.11 15.74
CA PHE A 8 9.37 -7.04 15.30
C PHE A 8 8.44 -6.56 16.44
N LEU A 9 7.75 -5.44 16.21
CA LEU A 9 6.78 -4.82 17.12
C LEU A 9 7.32 -4.34 18.49
N GLU A 10 8.64 -4.41 18.76
CA GLU A 10 9.20 -3.88 20.01
C GLU A 10 9.41 -2.36 19.98
N HIS A 11 9.50 -1.77 18.78
CA HIS A 11 9.82 -0.36 18.56
C HIS A 11 8.85 0.28 17.58
N ARG A 12 8.23 1.39 18.00
CA ARG A 12 7.22 2.09 17.19
C ARG A 12 7.81 2.67 15.90
N GLU A 13 9.10 3.00 15.93
CA GLU A 13 9.89 3.55 14.85
C GLU A 13 10.16 2.54 13.71
N LEU A 14 9.92 1.25 13.96
CA LEU A 14 10.12 0.17 12.99
C LEU A 14 8.83 -0.31 12.31
N GLY A 15 7.66 0.12 12.82
CA GLY A 15 6.36 -0.32 12.33
C GLY A 15 6.17 -1.83 12.42
N ASP A 16 5.54 -2.40 11.41
CA ASP A 16 5.09 -3.80 11.38
C ASP A 16 5.95 -4.67 10.45
N VAL A 17 7.09 -4.15 9.98
CA VAL A 17 8.08 -4.92 9.23
C VAL A 17 8.91 -5.76 10.20
N MET A 18 9.20 -7.01 9.83
CA MET A 18 10.14 -7.87 10.57
C MET A 18 11.57 -7.55 10.15
N TRP A 19 12.32 -6.82 10.97
CA TRP A 19 13.65 -6.33 10.61
C TRP A 19 14.76 -7.25 11.10
N LEU A 20 15.65 -7.69 10.21
CA LEU A 20 16.93 -8.25 10.65
C LEU A 20 17.79 -7.17 11.33
N ARG A 21 18.57 -7.60 12.32
CA ARG A 21 19.48 -6.74 13.10
C ARG A 21 20.95 -7.01 12.85
N ASP A 22 21.25 -7.95 11.96
CA ASP A 22 22.60 -8.35 11.56
C ASP A 22 22.77 -8.07 10.06
N HIS A 23 23.58 -7.08 9.73
CA HIS A 23 23.80 -6.61 8.36
C HIS A 23 24.48 -7.66 7.48
N ASP A 24 25.55 -8.29 7.97
CA ASP A 24 26.32 -9.27 7.19
C ASP A 24 25.48 -10.54 6.95
N ARG A 25 24.71 -10.98 7.96
CA ARG A 25 23.75 -12.08 7.78
C ARG A 25 22.69 -11.74 6.74
N ALA A 26 22.20 -10.50 6.74
CA ALA A 26 21.19 -10.08 5.78
C ALA A 26 21.73 -10.02 4.34
N LEU A 27 22.98 -9.58 4.14
CA LEU A 27 23.64 -9.64 2.84
C LEU A 27 23.81 -11.09 2.36
N ALA A 28 24.20 -12.00 3.25
CA ALA A 28 24.28 -13.43 2.91
C ALA A 28 22.92 -13.99 2.49
N LEU A 29 21.84 -13.65 3.22
CA LEU A 29 20.48 -14.07 2.89
C LEU A 29 19.98 -13.44 1.58
N ALA A 30 20.31 -12.18 1.33
CA ALA A 30 19.97 -11.47 0.12
C ALA A 30 20.62 -12.11 -1.12
N ALA A 31 21.91 -12.47 -1.02
CA ALA A 31 22.62 -13.21 -2.05
C ALA A 31 22.00 -14.59 -2.29
N GLU A 32 21.71 -15.35 -1.23
CA GLU A 32 21.09 -16.68 -1.31
C GLU A 32 19.71 -16.63 -1.99
N GLN A 33 18.85 -15.69 -1.59
CA GLN A 33 17.49 -15.55 -2.12
C GLN A 33 17.42 -14.75 -3.42
N SER A 34 18.54 -14.19 -3.89
CA SER A 34 18.61 -13.24 -4.99
C SER A 34 17.68 -12.02 -4.82
N LYS A 35 17.45 -11.60 -3.58
CA LYS A 35 16.58 -10.46 -3.22
C LYS A 35 17.39 -9.20 -2.91
N PRO A 36 16.89 -8.00 -3.23
CA PRO A 36 17.48 -6.75 -2.74
C PRO A 36 17.33 -6.59 -1.23
N VAL A 37 18.18 -5.75 -0.63
CA VAL A 37 18.10 -5.35 0.78
C VAL A 37 17.47 -3.98 0.90
N LEU A 38 16.51 -3.88 1.81
CA LEU A 38 15.97 -2.60 2.28
C LEU A 38 16.62 -2.30 3.63
N LEU A 39 17.60 -1.39 3.63
CA LEU A 39 18.43 -1.08 4.78
C LEU A 39 17.97 0.24 5.42
N LEU A 40 17.36 0.14 6.60
CA LEU A 40 16.86 1.26 7.38
C LEU A 40 17.87 1.65 8.47
N PHE A 41 18.36 2.88 8.44
CA PHE A 41 19.01 3.52 9.57
C PHE A 41 17.96 4.33 10.33
N GLN A 42 17.76 4.01 11.61
CA GLN A 42 16.67 4.58 12.39
C GLN A 42 17.12 4.87 13.82
N GLU A 43 16.72 6.00 14.37
CA GLU A 43 16.93 6.32 15.79
C GLU A 43 15.91 5.53 16.63
N VAL A 44 16.37 4.76 17.62
CA VAL A 44 15.49 3.96 18.49
C VAL A 44 15.96 4.00 19.96
N PRO A 45 15.16 4.50 20.90
CA PRO A 45 13.96 5.30 20.67
C PRO A 45 14.31 6.58 19.91
N GLY A 46 13.42 7.03 19.03
CA GLY A 46 13.65 8.17 18.14
C GLY A 46 12.70 9.34 18.37
N CYS A 47 12.98 10.45 17.70
CA CYS A 47 12.10 11.62 17.73
C CYS A 47 10.74 11.38 17.02
N SER A 48 9.87 12.39 17.01
CA SER A 48 8.54 12.28 16.38
C SER A 48 8.59 11.93 14.90
N THR A 49 9.61 12.37 14.15
CA THR A 49 9.83 11.98 12.75
C THR A 49 10.07 10.47 12.62
N CYS A 50 10.91 9.91 13.50
CA CYS A 50 11.23 8.47 13.51
C CYS A 50 9.99 7.63 13.82
N VAL A 51 9.23 8.03 14.84
CA VAL A 51 7.98 7.37 15.22
C VAL A 51 6.94 7.49 14.09
N ARG A 52 6.75 8.67 13.50
CA ARG A 52 5.80 8.85 12.38
C ARG A 52 6.19 8.02 11.17
N PHE A 53 7.48 7.96 10.81
CA PHE A 53 7.92 7.10 9.71
C PHE A 53 7.57 5.63 9.99
N GLY A 54 7.83 5.13 11.19
CA GLY A 54 7.42 3.79 11.60
C GLY A 54 5.91 3.55 11.49
N GLN A 55 5.10 4.45 12.05
CA GLN A 55 3.66 4.25 12.21
C GLN A 55 2.83 4.60 10.96
N ASP A 56 3.25 5.59 10.19
CA ASP A 56 2.49 6.08 9.03
C ASP A 56 2.92 5.37 7.73
N VAL A 57 4.19 4.93 7.67
CA VAL A 57 4.77 4.29 6.48
C VAL A 57 4.94 2.79 6.67
N LEU A 58 5.63 2.37 7.73
CA LEU A 58 6.05 0.97 7.94
C LEU A 58 4.99 0.09 8.63
N THR A 59 3.78 0.61 8.87
CA THR A 59 2.63 -0.16 9.39
C THR A 59 1.52 -0.35 8.34
N HIS A 60 1.61 0.28 7.15
CA HIS A 60 0.59 0.06 6.11
C HIS A 60 0.66 -1.40 5.60
N PRO A 61 -0.41 -2.21 5.69
CA PRO A 61 -0.32 -3.66 5.45
C PRO A 61 0.23 -4.05 4.07
N LEU A 62 -0.24 -3.38 3.01
CA LEU A 62 0.25 -3.64 1.65
C LEU A 62 1.73 -3.23 1.43
N MET A 63 2.23 -2.25 2.18
CA MET A 63 3.65 -1.85 2.16
C MET A 63 4.49 -2.92 2.85
N VAL A 64 4.07 -3.32 4.05
CA VAL A 64 4.73 -4.36 4.87
C VAL A 64 4.80 -5.68 4.11
N GLU A 65 3.69 -6.10 3.49
CA GLU A 65 3.62 -7.34 2.74
C GLU A 65 4.56 -7.33 1.53
N LEU A 66 4.62 -6.22 0.77
CA LEU A 66 5.56 -6.12 -0.34
C LEU A 66 7.02 -6.18 0.13
N ILE A 67 7.36 -5.47 1.22
CA ILE A 67 8.72 -5.49 1.76
C ILE A 67 9.09 -6.91 2.17
N ALA A 68 8.20 -7.63 2.86
CA ALA A 68 8.43 -9.00 3.29
C ALA A 68 8.55 -10.00 2.11
N ASP A 69 7.81 -9.77 1.02
CA ASP A 69 7.84 -10.60 -0.18
C ASP A 69 9.09 -10.36 -1.02
N ARG A 70 9.46 -9.10 -1.25
CA ARG A 70 10.45 -8.71 -2.26
C ARG A 70 11.82 -8.30 -1.74
N PHE A 71 11.96 -8.02 -0.45
CA PHE A 71 13.20 -7.54 0.13
C PHE A 71 13.68 -8.41 1.29
N VAL A 72 14.98 -8.29 1.59
CA VAL A 72 15.52 -8.62 2.91
C VAL A 72 15.58 -7.31 3.72
N PRO A 73 14.64 -7.08 4.67
CA PRO A 73 14.63 -5.87 5.50
C PRO A 73 15.66 -5.95 6.62
N VAL A 74 16.46 -4.90 6.77
CA VAL A 74 17.48 -4.76 7.83
C VAL A 74 17.34 -3.40 8.49
N ALA A 75 17.30 -3.38 9.81
CA ALA A 75 17.34 -2.15 10.57
C ALA A 75 18.70 -2.03 11.27
N ILE A 76 19.22 -0.81 11.32
CA ILE A 76 20.41 -0.40 12.06
C ILE A 76 20.00 0.76 12.97
N PHE A 77 20.30 0.66 14.26
CA PHE A 77 19.96 1.73 15.19
C PHE A 77 21.04 2.80 15.16
N ASN A 78 20.72 3.97 14.63
CA ASN A 78 21.70 5.01 14.32
C ASN A 78 22.18 5.79 15.57
N ASN A 79 21.68 5.44 16.75
CA ASN A 79 22.08 6.01 18.04
C ASN A 79 22.66 4.97 19.01
N HIS A 80 22.95 3.74 18.56
CA HIS A 80 23.51 2.67 19.40
C HIS A 80 25.00 2.41 19.10
N PRO A 81 25.81 2.10 20.12
CA PRO A 81 27.20 1.70 19.93
C PRO A 81 27.31 0.25 19.41
N GLY A 82 28.54 -0.23 19.19
CA GLY A 82 28.80 -1.62 18.79
C GLY A 82 28.57 -1.86 17.30
N SER A 83 27.95 -3.00 16.97
CA SER A 83 27.75 -3.44 15.59
C SER A 83 26.98 -2.42 14.75
N ASP A 84 25.98 -1.74 15.32
CA ASP A 84 25.23 -0.71 14.60
C ASP A 84 26.14 0.46 14.21
N ALA A 85 26.95 0.98 15.14
CA ALA A 85 27.91 2.05 14.88
C ALA A 85 29.00 1.65 13.87
N GLU A 86 29.37 0.37 13.80
CA GLU A 86 30.28 -0.15 12.76
C GLU A 86 29.64 -0.07 11.37
N ILE A 87 28.35 -0.41 11.25
CA ILE A 87 27.62 -0.31 9.99
C ILE A 87 27.39 1.16 9.60
N LEU A 88 27.09 2.06 10.54
CA LEU A 88 27.00 3.50 10.24
C LEU A 88 28.29 4.02 9.58
N ARG A 89 29.45 3.67 10.14
CA ARG A 89 30.76 4.04 9.56
C ARG A 89 30.98 3.45 8.17
N ARG A 90 30.49 2.23 7.92
CA ARG A 90 30.61 1.56 6.61
C ARG A 90 29.84 2.31 5.51
N TYR A 91 28.72 2.92 5.84
CA TYR A 91 27.85 3.64 4.89
C TYR A 91 27.99 5.17 4.95
N ASP A 92 28.87 5.69 5.81
CA ASP A 92 29.01 7.12 6.08
C ASP A 92 27.67 7.78 6.44
N GLU A 93 26.90 7.11 7.32
CA GLU A 93 25.64 7.67 7.85
C GLU A 93 25.88 8.35 9.20
N PRO A 94 25.27 9.53 9.43
CA PRO A 94 25.37 10.23 10.71
C PRO A 94 24.59 9.48 11.80
N SER A 95 25.08 9.58 13.03
CA SER A 95 24.34 9.16 14.20
C SER A 95 23.31 10.22 14.62
N TRP A 96 22.29 9.80 15.39
CA TRP A 96 21.24 10.70 15.90
C TRP A 96 20.57 11.54 14.79
N ASN A 97 20.20 10.88 13.71
CA ASN A 97 19.59 11.51 12.55
C ASN A 97 18.19 10.94 12.27
N ASN A 98 17.43 11.66 11.45
CA ASN A 98 16.16 11.19 10.90
C ASN A 98 16.33 9.87 10.11
N PRO A 99 15.22 9.15 9.85
CA PRO A 99 15.27 7.86 9.15
C PRO A 99 15.95 7.97 7.78
N VAL A 100 16.83 7.04 7.47
CA VAL A 100 17.43 6.92 6.13
C VAL A 100 17.23 5.50 5.62
N VAL A 101 16.68 5.37 4.41
CA VAL A 101 16.52 4.07 3.75
C VAL A 101 17.49 3.97 2.58
N ARG A 102 18.37 2.97 2.61
CA ARG A 102 19.23 2.58 1.49
C ARG A 102 18.69 1.33 0.82
N PHE A 103 18.96 1.22 -0.48
CA PHE A 103 18.50 0.11 -1.31
C PHE A 103 19.72 -0.57 -1.91
N LEU A 104 19.96 -1.81 -1.50
CA LEU A 104 21.12 -2.59 -1.95
C LEU A 104 20.66 -3.74 -2.84
N GLY A 105 21.48 -4.09 -3.82
CA GLY A 105 21.34 -5.31 -4.58
C GLY A 105 21.71 -6.55 -3.75
N PRO A 106 21.48 -7.76 -4.29
CA PRO A 106 21.91 -9.00 -3.64
C PRO A 106 23.42 -9.10 -3.40
N ASP A 107 24.23 -8.33 -4.14
CA ASP A 107 25.68 -8.23 -3.97
C ASP A 107 26.10 -7.18 -2.91
N GLY A 108 25.13 -6.55 -2.24
CA GLY A 108 25.36 -5.54 -1.21
C GLY A 108 25.71 -4.15 -1.75
N LYS A 109 25.72 -3.93 -3.06
CA LYS A 109 25.98 -2.61 -3.65
C LYS A 109 24.70 -1.78 -3.73
N GLU A 110 24.84 -0.46 -3.62
CA GLU A 110 23.70 0.44 -3.80
C GLU A 110 23.16 0.41 -5.22
N VAL A 111 21.85 0.25 -5.34
CA VAL A 111 21.14 0.23 -6.63
C VAL A 111 20.43 1.56 -6.90
N LEU A 112 20.10 2.33 -5.87
CA LEU A 112 19.43 3.62 -6.01
C LEU A 112 19.96 4.62 -4.98
N PRO A 113 19.83 5.94 -5.24
CA PRO A 113 20.06 6.94 -4.22
C PRO A 113 19.18 6.67 -2.99
N LYS A 114 19.74 6.88 -1.80
CA LYS A 114 19.02 6.72 -0.53
C LYS A 114 17.76 7.59 -0.47
N LEU A 115 16.77 7.14 0.31
CA LEU A 115 15.65 7.96 0.74
C LEU A 115 16.04 8.65 2.05
N ALA A 116 16.30 9.94 1.95
CA ALA A 116 16.57 10.84 3.07
C ALA A 116 15.77 12.13 2.84
N ASP A 117 15.48 12.88 3.91
CA ASP A 117 14.74 14.14 3.87
C ASP A 117 13.33 14.05 3.27
N ARG A 118 12.81 12.82 3.19
CA ARG A 118 11.46 12.52 2.76
C ARG A 118 10.94 11.30 3.51
N TYR A 119 9.96 11.52 4.38
CA TYR A 119 9.51 10.56 5.40
C TYR A 119 8.06 10.14 5.19
N ASP A 120 7.60 10.12 3.94
CA ASP A 120 6.24 9.75 3.56
C ASP A 120 6.17 8.41 2.81
N ALA A 121 4.98 7.80 2.86
CA ALA A 121 4.76 6.48 2.25
C ALA A 121 4.86 6.52 0.72
N LEU A 122 4.53 7.66 0.08
CA LEU A 122 4.68 7.82 -1.37
C LEU A 122 6.16 7.79 -1.78
N GLY A 123 7.06 8.39 -1.01
CA GLY A 123 8.50 8.37 -1.27
C GLY A 123 9.09 6.97 -1.16
N LEU A 124 8.69 6.20 -0.14
CA LEU A 124 9.10 4.81 -0.01
C LEU A 124 8.52 3.93 -1.13
N HIS A 125 7.24 4.09 -1.45
CA HIS A 125 6.57 3.40 -2.56
C HIS A 125 7.30 3.63 -3.89
N GLN A 126 7.63 4.88 -4.20
CA GLN A 126 8.36 5.26 -5.43
C GLN A 126 9.74 4.59 -5.49
N LYS A 127 10.48 4.57 -4.38
CA LYS A 127 11.80 3.93 -4.34
C LYS A 127 11.71 2.42 -4.50
N ILE A 128 10.77 1.77 -3.81
CA ILE A 128 10.56 0.33 -3.95
C ILE A 128 10.18 -0.03 -5.40
N THR A 129 9.25 0.72 -6.00
CA THR A 129 8.85 0.56 -7.39
C THR A 129 10.07 0.64 -8.32
N ALA A 130 10.91 1.68 -8.16
CA ALA A 130 12.11 1.85 -8.96
C ALA A 130 13.14 0.71 -8.78
N VAL A 131 13.25 0.11 -7.59
CA VAL A 131 14.11 -1.07 -7.39
C VAL A 131 13.60 -2.26 -8.19
N LEU A 132 12.29 -2.53 -8.14
CA LEU A 132 11.68 -3.64 -8.88
C LEU A 132 11.86 -3.45 -10.40
N GLU A 133 11.56 -2.26 -10.91
CA GLU A 133 11.71 -1.93 -12.34
C GLU A 133 13.16 -2.05 -12.83
N MET A 134 14.14 -1.55 -12.06
CA MET A 134 15.56 -1.69 -12.40
C MET A 134 16.00 -3.15 -12.51
N ARG A 135 15.39 -4.02 -11.70
CA ARG A 135 15.64 -5.46 -11.69
C ARG A 135 14.82 -6.21 -12.73
N SER A 136 14.05 -5.50 -13.56
CA SER A 136 13.10 -6.08 -14.52
C SER A 136 12.08 -7.01 -13.84
N GLU A 137 11.76 -6.73 -12.57
CA GLU A 137 10.71 -7.40 -11.83
C GLU A 137 9.40 -6.62 -11.99
N ASP A 138 8.29 -7.35 -12.17
CA ASP A 138 6.98 -6.73 -12.24
C ASP A 138 6.59 -6.13 -10.89
N VAL A 139 6.14 -4.88 -10.92
CA VAL A 139 5.49 -4.22 -9.79
C VAL A 139 4.09 -4.82 -9.64
N PRO A 140 3.77 -5.52 -8.54
CA PRO A 140 2.46 -6.18 -8.39
C PRO A 140 1.30 -5.18 -8.52
N GLY A 141 0.21 -5.57 -9.18
CA GLY A 141 -0.93 -4.68 -9.41
C GLY A 141 -1.51 -4.07 -8.13
N TYR A 142 -1.63 -4.82 -7.04
CA TYR A 142 -2.11 -4.29 -5.75
C TYR A 142 -1.22 -3.18 -5.20
N PHE A 143 0.10 -3.26 -5.44
CA PHE A 143 1.04 -2.24 -4.99
C PHE A 143 1.01 -1.01 -5.89
N ARG A 144 0.72 -1.18 -7.19
CA ARG A 144 0.40 -0.04 -8.07
C ARG A 144 -0.85 0.69 -7.59
N LEU A 145 -1.88 -0.05 -7.15
CA LEU A 145 -3.10 0.55 -6.56
C LEU A 145 -2.79 1.33 -5.28
N LEU A 146 -1.98 0.79 -4.37
CA LEU A 146 -1.50 1.54 -3.20
C LEU A 146 -0.82 2.85 -3.62
N GLY A 147 0.02 2.82 -4.65
CA GLY A 147 0.64 4.02 -5.19
C GLY A 147 -0.38 5.09 -5.59
N ARG A 148 -1.50 4.67 -6.20
CA ARG A 148 -2.60 5.58 -6.59
C ARG A 148 -3.35 6.13 -5.37
N ASP A 149 -3.63 5.31 -4.37
CA ASP A 149 -4.22 5.77 -3.09
C ASP A 149 -3.32 6.82 -2.41
N LEU A 150 -2.01 6.63 -2.46
CA LEU A 150 -1.04 7.57 -1.89
C LEU A 150 -1.05 8.92 -2.63
N LEU A 151 -1.31 8.96 -3.95
CA LEU A 151 -1.49 10.24 -4.66
C LEU A 151 -2.70 11.01 -4.13
N VAL A 152 -3.80 10.32 -3.85
CA VAL A 152 -4.99 10.92 -3.26
C VAL A 152 -4.69 11.45 -1.86
N ALA A 153 -4.08 10.62 -1.01
CA ALA A 153 -3.74 10.98 0.38
C ALA A 153 -2.77 12.18 0.47
N HIS A 154 -1.90 12.35 -0.52
CA HIS A 154 -0.94 13.46 -0.58
C HIS A 154 -1.45 14.69 -1.37
N GLY A 155 -2.72 14.70 -1.80
CA GLY A 155 -3.29 15.84 -2.54
C GLY A 155 -2.69 16.04 -3.94
N LEU A 156 -2.15 14.98 -4.52
CA LEU A 156 -1.55 14.97 -5.86
C LEU A 156 -2.52 14.46 -6.94
N SER A 157 -3.67 13.91 -6.55
CA SER A 157 -4.78 13.62 -7.46
C SER A 157 -5.62 14.87 -7.71
N LYS A 158 -6.41 14.83 -8.79
CA LYS A 158 -7.51 15.76 -9.03
C LYS A 158 -8.84 15.07 -8.80
N CYS A 159 -9.89 15.85 -8.58
CA CYS A 159 -11.23 15.35 -8.32
C CYS A 159 -12.23 16.07 -9.23
N VAL A 160 -13.17 15.30 -9.79
CA VAL A 160 -14.27 15.75 -10.65
C VAL A 160 -15.52 14.96 -10.28
N THR A 161 -16.70 15.58 -10.40
CA THR A 161 -17.97 14.94 -10.09
C THR A 161 -18.86 14.95 -11.32
N TYR A 162 -19.49 13.82 -11.60
CA TYR A 162 -20.35 13.64 -12.77
C TYR A 162 -21.75 13.26 -12.34
N THR A 163 -22.78 13.90 -12.89
CA THR A 163 -24.15 13.40 -12.80
C THR A 163 -24.31 12.16 -13.65
N THR A 164 -25.08 11.21 -13.14
CA THR A 164 -25.29 9.92 -13.80
C THR A 164 -26.76 9.53 -13.70
N PRO A 165 -27.36 8.89 -14.73
CA PRO A 165 -28.72 8.36 -14.62
C PRO A 165 -28.86 7.23 -13.58
N CYS A 166 -27.76 6.54 -13.27
CA CYS A 166 -27.66 5.56 -12.20
C CYS A 166 -26.20 5.49 -11.72
N PHE A 167 -25.90 5.96 -10.51
CA PHE A 167 -24.52 6.06 -10.04
C PHE A 167 -23.81 4.71 -9.88
N TRP A 168 -24.54 3.60 -9.72
CA TRP A 168 -23.91 2.28 -9.55
C TRP A 168 -23.27 1.83 -10.86
N SER A 169 -23.99 2.03 -11.97
CA SER A 169 -23.44 1.85 -13.31
C SER A 169 -22.41 2.93 -13.64
N GLY A 170 -22.62 4.16 -13.16
CA GLY A 170 -21.71 5.28 -13.29
C GLY A 170 -20.33 5.01 -12.70
N GLU A 171 -20.24 4.48 -11.47
CA GLU A 171 -18.99 4.10 -10.81
C GLU A 171 -18.17 3.17 -11.70
N THR A 172 -18.79 2.10 -12.21
CA THR A 172 -18.09 1.15 -13.07
C THR A 172 -17.73 1.75 -14.43
N SER A 173 -18.58 2.59 -15.01
CA SER A 173 -18.32 3.23 -16.31
C SER A 173 -17.14 4.20 -16.22
N LEU A 174 -17.10 5.04 -15.19
CA LEU A 174 -16.01 5.99 -14.94
C LEU A 174 -14.71 5.31 -14.49
N ALA A 175 -14.80 4.22 -13.72
CA ALA A 175 -13.64 3.46 -13.28
C ALA A 175 -12.87 2.77 -14.43
N GLN A 176 -13.47 2.64 -15.61
CA GLN A 176 -12.79 2.11 -16.80
C GLN A 176 -11.75 3.09 -17.38
N HIS A 177 -11.89 4.39 -17.12
CA HIS A 177 -10.92 5.38 -17.60
C HIS A 177 -9.54 5.14 -16.95
N PRO A 178 -8.43 5.02 -17.70
CA PRO A 178 -7.11 4.66 -17.14
C PRO A 178 -6.60 5.60 -16.04
N ALA A 179 -6.96 6.89 -16.12
CA ALA A 179 -6.58 7.87 -15.10
C ALA A 179 -7.39 7.77 -13.79
N ALA A 180 -8.55 7.09 -13.78
CA ALA A 180 -9.41 7.01 -12.60
C ALA A 180 -8.74 6.20 -11.48
N ILE A 181 -8.64 6.79 -10.29
CA ILE A 181 -8.08 6.17 -9.08
C ILE A 181 -9.21 5.60 -8.23
N THR A 182 -10.14 6.46 -7.81
CA THR A 182 -11.35 6.05 -7.09
C THR A 182 -12.59 6.55 -7.80
N THR A 183 -13.68 5.81 -7.62
CA THR A 183 -15.03 6.21 -8.01
C THR A 183 -15.95 5.95 -6.84
N ASP A 184 -16.68 6.97 -6.40
CA ASP A 184 -17.60 6.88 -5.27
C ASP A 184 -18.98 7.41 -5.68
N ALA A 185 -19.97 6.53 -5.65
CA ALA A 185 -21.38 6.88 -5.83
C ALA A 185 -21.86 7.77 -4.67
N GLY A 186 -22.67 8.78 -4.98
CA GLY A 186 -23.22 9.67 -3.98
C GLY A 186 -24.23 10.65 -4.55
N TRP A 187 -24.45 11.71 -3.78
CA TRP A 187 -25.49 12.69 -4.00
C TRP A 187 -24.90 14.10 -3.96
N VAL A 188 -25.34 14.95 -4.89
CA VAL A 188 -25.14 16.40 -4.82
C VAL A 188 -26.49 17.05 -5.10
N ASP A 189 -27.00 17.82 -4.13
CA ASP A 189 -28.28 18.54 -4.24
C ASP A 189 -29.47 17.66 -4.68
N GLY A 190 -29.47 16.39 -4.27
CA GLY A 190 -30.52 15.41 -4.58
C GLY A 190 -30.35 14.67 -5.90
N GLU A 191 -29.31 14.98 -6.69
CA GLU A 191 -28.98 14.30 -7.93
C GLU A 191 -27.98 13.17 -7.71
N GLU A 192 -28.16 12.07 -8.43
CA GLU A 192 -27.22 10.94 -8.42
C GLU A 192 -25.93 11.33 -9.14
N VAL A 193 -24.81 11.21 -8.43
CA VAL A 193 -23.50 11.57 -8.94
C VAL A 193 -22.45 10.51 -8.64
N VAL A 194 -21.35 10.57 -9.37
CA VAL A 194 -20.13 9.83 -9.08
C VAL A 194 -18.98 10.82 -8.94
N GLN A 195 -18.33 10.80 -7.78
CA GLN A 195 -17.08 11.51 -7.56
C GLN A 195 -15.92 10.64 -8.03
N VAL A 196 -15.02 11.23 -8.82
CA VAL A 196 -13.86 10.55 -9.40
C VAL A 196 -12.59 11.27 -8.98
N HIS A 197 -11.75 10.58 -8.21
CA HIS A 197 -10.34 10.98 -8.09
C HIS A 197 -9.54 10.39 -9.24
N PHE A 198 -8.67 11.18 -9.86
CA PHE A 198 -7.83 10.72 -10.98
C PHE A 198 -6.38 11.22 -10.90
N ASP A 199 -5.49 10.49 -11.55
CA ASP A 199 -4.07 10.85 -11.66
C ASP A 199 -3.87 11.86 -12.80
N PRO A 200 -3.49 13.11 -12.51
CA PRO A 200 -3.29 14.13 -13.54
C PRO A 200 -2.10 13.87 -14.48
N ARG A 201 -1.30 12.84 -14.22
CA ARG A 201 -0.21 12.38 -15.11
C ARG A 201 -0.70 11.43 -16.20
N GLU A 202 -1.85 10.79 -15.98
CA GLU A 202 -2.45 9.79 -16.87
C GLU A 202 -3.69 10.32 -17.61
N GLY A 203 -4.17 11.52 -17.27
CA GLY A 203 -5.29 12.18 -17.94
C GLY A 203 -5.58 13.57 -17.38
N SER A 204 -6.34 14.38 -18.12
CA SER A 204 -6.75 15.72 -17.70
C SER A 204 -8.25 15.81 -17.43
N SER A 205 -8.71 16.85 -16.72
CA SER A 205 -10.16 17.06 -16.50
C SER A 205 -10.94 17.12 -17.82
N PRO A 206 -10.49 17.85 -18.87
CA PRO A 206 -11.14 17.81 -20.18
C PRO A 206 -11.23 16.41 -20.81
N ASP A 207 -10.21 15.56 -20.63
CA ASP A 207 -10.24 14.18 -21.15
C ASP A 207 -11.30 13.34 -20.43
N LEU A 208 -11.37 13.44 -19.10
CA LEU A 208 -12.39 12.75 -18.31
C LEU A 208 -13.79 13.29 -18.62
N ASP A 209 -13.95 14.59 -18.83
CA ASP A 209 -15.24 15.19 -19.20
C ASP A 209 -15.69 14.70 -20.57
N ALA A 210 -14.77 14.59 -21.53
CA ALA A 210 -15.08 14.05 -22.86
C ALA A 210 -15.49 12.58 -22.77
N TYR A 211 -14.78 11.78 -21.97
CA TYR A 211 -15.13 10.39 -21.69
C TYR A 211 -16.51 10.27 -21.02
N ALA A 212 -16.76 11.04 -19.96
CA ALA A 212 -18.03 11.03 -19.24
C ALA A 212 -19.21 11.43 -20.15
N ARG A 213 -19.04 12.43 -21.02
CA ARG A 213 -20.09 12.82 -21.99
C ARG A 213 -20.38 11.72 -23.01
N ALA A 214 -19.37 10.97 -23.44
CA ALA A 214 -19.55 9.83 -24.34
C ALA A 214 -20.37 8.71 -23.68
N GLU A 215 -20.25 8.54 -22.36
CA GLU A 215 -21.06 7.62 -21.54
C GLU A 215 -22.44 8.19 -21.17
N GLY A 216 -22.78 9.40 -21.60
CA GLY A 216 -24.05 10.06 -21.31
C GLY A 216 -24.13 10.74 -19.93
N PHE A 217 -22.98 11.04 -19.32
CA PHE A 217 -22.86 11.76 -18.06
C PHE A 217 -22.49 13.24 -18.28
N ALA A 218 -22.65 14.07 -17.25
CA ALA A 218 -22.26 15.47 -17.34
C ALA A 218 -21.44 15.90 -16.12
N PRO A 219 -20.31 16.63 -16.30
CA PRO A 219 -19.60 17.21 -15.18
C PRO A 219 -20.48 18.24 -14.47
N ILE A 220 -20.33 18.31 -13.15
CA ILE A 220 -20.94 19.36 -12.34
C ILE A 220 -19.89 20.11 -11.53
N ASP A 221 -20.14 21.40 -11.34
CA ASP A 221 -19.31 22.28 -10.53
C ASP A 221 -20.03 22.61 -9.21
N GLY A 222 -19.33 22.45 -8.10
CA GLY A 222 -19.83 22.81 -6.78
C GLY A 222 -20.82 21.80 -6.19
N GLY A 223 -21.47 22.22 -5.10
CA GLY A 223 -22.32 21.36 -4.28
C GLY A 223 -21.53 20.54 -3.24
N SER A 224 -22.22 20.09 -2.19
CA SER A 224 -21.63 19.23 -1.16
C SER A 224 -21.88 17.78 -1.52
N PHE A 225 -20.83 17.02 -1.81
CA PHE A 225 -20.93 15.59 -2.05
C PHE A 225 -21.28 14.84 -0.76
N GLU A 226 -22.35 14.07 -0.81
CA GLU A 226 -22.72 13.09 0.20
C GLU A 226 -22.52 11.68 -0.35
N LEU A 227 -21.67 10.88 0.29
CA LEU A 227 -21.44 9.49 -0.11
C LEU A 227 -22.74 8.67 0.01
N ASP A 228 -23.01 7.82 -0.98
CA ASP A 228 -24.15 6.92 -0.92
C ASP A 228 -24.07 5.95 0.28
N ARG A 229 -25.22 5.45 0.72
CA ARG A 229 -25.28 4.45 1.80
C ARG A 229 -24.75 3.09 1.36
N GLU A 230 -24.87 2.76 0.09
CA GLU A 230 -24.49 1.49 -0.52
C GLU A 230 -23.58 1.69 -1.75
N PRO A 231 -22.43 2.38 -1.60
CA PRO A 231 -21.51 2.61 -2.72
C PRO A 231 -20.84 1.29 -3.13
N GLN A 232 -20.22 1.27 -4.31
CA GLN A 232 -19.57 0.06 -4.84
C GLN A 232 -20.48 -1.17 -4.87
N PHE A 233 -21.69 -0.98 -5.42
CA PHE A 233 -22.79 -1.95 -5.42
C PHE A 233 -22.43 -3.37 -5.86
N TYR A 234 -21.58 -3.52 -6.88
CA TYR A 234 -21.21 -4.84 -7.37
C TYR A 234 -20.21 -5.54 -6.44
N LEU A 235 -19.23 -4.81 -5.92
CA LEU A 235 -18.30 -5.33 -4.89
C LEU A 235 -19.08 -5.74 -3.64
N ARG A 236 -20.05 -4.95 -3.19
CA ARG A 236 -20.89 -5.26 -2.02
C ARG A 236 -21.67 -6.57 -2.18
N LYS A 237 -21.93 -7.03 -3.41
CA LYS A 237 -22.59 -8.33 -3.68
C LYS A 237 -21.61 -9.49 -3.87
N ASN A 238 -20.31 -9.23 -3.69
CA ASN A 238 -19.24 -10.20 -3.85
C ASN A 238 -18.61 -10.57 -2.49
N SER A 239 -18.04 -11.77 -2.38
CA SER A 239 -17.35 -12.21 -1.16
C SER A 239 -16.14 -11.34 -0.79
N ALA A 240 -15.53 -10.65 -1.77
CA ALA A 240 -14.45 -9.70 -1.52
C ALA A 240 -14.83 -8.51 -0.63
N ARG A 241 -16.11 -8.23 -0.39
CA ARG A 241 -16.54 -7.20 0.58
C ARG A 241 -16.07 -7.46 2.01
N HIS A 242 -15.79 -8.73 2.33
CA HIS A 242 -15.30 -9.13 3.65
C HIS A 242 -13.81 -8.90 3.82
N LEU A 243 -13.10 -8.49 2.76
CA LEU A 243 -11.67 -8.21 2.82
C LEU A 243 -11.41 -6.78 3.31
N PRO A 244 -10.29 -6.55 4.02
CA PRO A 244 -9.76 -5.22 4.25
C PRO A 244 -9.15 -4.71 2.92
N LEU A 245 -9.68 -3.63 2.35
CA LEU A 245 -9.34 -3.13 1.01
C LEU A 245 -8.99 -1.63 1.05
N THR A 246 -8.10 -1.19 0.16
CA THR A 246 -7.86 0.25 -0.05
C THR A 246 -8.92 0.87 -0.99
N PRO A 247 -9.11 2.20 -0.98
CA PRO A 247 -10.08 2.87 -1.87
C PRO A 247 -9.91 2.55 -3.36
N ALA A 248 -8.68 2.56 -3.88
CA ALA A 248 -8.41 2.18 -5.26
C ALA A 248 -8.71 0.70 -5.53
N GLN A 249 -8.40 -0.21 -4.58
CA GLN A 249 -8.80 -1.62 -4.69
C GLN A 249 -10.34 -1.76 -4.78
N ARG A 250 -11.10 -1.04 -3.95
CA ARG A 250 -12.57 -1.08 -3.98
C ARG A 250 -13.13 -0.68 -5.35
N SER A 251 -12.65 0.42 -5.89
CA SER A 251 -13.12 0.94 -7.18
C SER A 251 -12.83 -0.03 -8.32
N ARG A 252 -11.62 -0.62 -8.33
CA ARG A 252 -11.22 -1.61 -9.34
C ARG A 252 -11.93 -2.95 -9.18
N LEU A 253 -12.20 -3.41 -7.96
CA LEU A 253 -12.96 -4.63 -7.71
C LEU A 253 -14.45 -4.45 -8.04
N ASN A 254 -15.03 -3.28 -7.73
CA ASN A 254 -16.40 -2.94 -8.11
C ASN A 254 -16.59 -2.98 -9.63
N LEU A 255 -15.59 -2.48 -10.39
CA LEU A 255 -15.54 -2.66 -11.83
C LEU A 255 -15.33 -4.13 -12.23
N ALA A 256 -14.43 -4.86 -11.57
CA ALA A 256 -14.07 -6.21 -11.98
C ALA A 256 -15.23 -7.22 -11.90
N VAL A 257 -16.11 -7.09 -10.89
CA VAL A 257 -17.22 -8.02 -10.65
C VAL A 257 -18.18 -8.17 -11.85
N PRO A 258 -18.84 -7.12 -12.35
CA PRO A 258 -19.80 -7.26 -13.45
C PRO A 258 -19.15 -7.66 -14.77
N TYR A 259 -17.89 -7.26 -15.00
CA TYR A 259 -17.13 -7.59 -16.22
C TYR A 259 -16.33 -8.90 -16.11
N ARG A 260 -16.45 -9.64 -14.99
CA ARG A 260 -15.75 -10.91 -14.74
C ARG A 260 -14.23 -10.82 -14.92
N ILE A 261 -13.66 -9.67 -14.57
CA ILE A 261 -12.21 -9.45 -14.61
C ILE A 261 -11.58 -10.19 -13.41
N PRO A 262 -10.53 -11.00 -13.59
CA PRO A 262 -9.87 -11.69 -12.49
C PRO A 262 -9.28 -10.72 -11.45
N PHE A 263 -9.31 -11.12 -10.17
CA PHE A 263 -8.79 -10.30 -9.08
C PHE A 263 -7.28 -10.46 -8.84
N ALA A 264 -6.60 -11.32 -9.60
CA ALA A 264 -5.20 -11.71 -9.36
C ALA A 264 -4.23 -10.52 -9.25
N GLU A 265 -4.47 -9.45 -10.02
CA GLU A 265 -3.66 -8.23 -9.99
C GLU A 265 -4.19 -7.16 -9.02
N LEU A 266 -5.38 -7.35 -8.44
CA LEU A 266 -6.05 -6.34 -7.62
C LEU A 266 -5.81 -6.55 -6.12
N LEU A 267 -5.54 -7.79 -5.73
CA LEU A 267 -5.39 -8.21 -4.33
C LEU A 267 -3.94 -8.58 -4.02
N SER A 268 -3.50 -8.32 -2.80
CA SER A 268 -2.24 -8.85 -2.31
C SER A 268 -2.32 -10.38 -2.14
N PRO A 269 -1.17 -11.07 -2.05
CA PRO A 269 -1.14 -12.49 -1.71
C PRO A 269 -1.97 -12.85 -0.46
N GLN A 270 -1.89 -12.05 0.61
CA GLN A 270 -2.65 -12.26 1.84
C GLN A 270 -4.15 -12.07 1.63
N GLN A 271 -4.57 -11.01 0.92
CA GLN A 271 -5.98 -10.77 0.61
C GLN A 271 -6.55 -11.89 -0.27
N SER A 272 -5.76 -12.36 -1.24
CA SER A 272 -6.13 -13.50 -2.10
C SER A 272 -6.30 -14.79 -1.31
N ALA A 273 -5.41 -15.04 -0.35
CA ALA A 273 -5.50 -16.20 0.53
C ALA A 273 -6.75 -16.13 1.42
N TRP A 274 -7.06 -14.98 2.00
CA TRP A 274 -8.30 -14.80 2.77
C TRP A 274 -9.55 -14.93 1.89
N LEU A 275 -9.53 -14.44 0.65
CA LEU A 275 -10.67 -14.58 -0.25
C LEU A 275 -10.98 -16.04 -0.57
N ALA A 276 -9.95 -16.89 -0.61
CA ALA A 276 -10.08 -18.33 -0.79
C ALA A 276 -10.44 -19.08 0.51
N ASP A 277 -10.39 -18.42 1.67
CA ASP A 277 -10.68 -19.03 2.95
C ASP A 277 -12.20 -19.17 3.17
N PRO A 278 -12.74 -20.38 3.37
CA PRO A 278 -14.18 -20.60 3.58
C PRO A 278 -14.72 -19.93 4.85
N GLN A 279 -13.86 -19.56 5.80
CA GLN A 279 -14.24 -18.90 7.05
C GLN A 279 -14.36 -17.37 6.92
N LEU A 280 -13.94 -16.77 5.80
CA LEU A 280 -13.88 -15.32 5.62
C LEU A 280 -15.18 -14.60 6.02
N GLN A 281 -16.32 -15.11 5.56
CA GLN A 281 -17.61 -14.50 5.84
C GLN A 281 -18.01 -14.58 7.32
N GLN A 282 -17.58 -15.61 8.05
CA GLN A 282 -17.87 -15.73 9.49
C GLN A 282 -16.90 -14.90 10.34
N SER A 283 -15.69 -14.68 9.82
CA SER A 283 -14.60 -13.98 10.52
C SER A 283 -14.55 -12.48 10.27
N SER A 284 -15.40 -11.94 9.40
CA SER A 284 -15.36 -10.54 8.97
C SER A 284 -16.77 -9.99 8.70
N GLY A 285 -16.99 -8.71 9.02
CA GLY A 285 -18.26 -8.04 8.75
C GLY A 285 -18.55 -7.84 7.26
N ASP A 286 -19.83 -7.61 6.91
CA ASP A 286 -20.28 -7.38 5.52
C ASP A 286 -19.73 -6.08 4.91
N GLU A 287 -19.31 -5.13 5.75
CA GLU A 287 -18.82 -3.81 5.33
C GLU A 287 -17.32 -3.61 5.65
N THR A 288 -16.56 -4.70 5.86
CA THR A 288 -15.12 -4.63 6.17
C THR A 288 -14.34 -3.89 5.09
N TYR A 289 -14.68 -4.08 3.82
CA TYR A 289 -14.05 -3.35 2.71
C TYR A 289 -14.14 -1.82 2.85
N ARG A 290 -15.14 -1.28 3.55
CA ARG A 290 -15.30 0.17 3.73
C ARG A 290 -14.44 0.74 4.84
N GLN A 291 -13.97 -0.10 5.77
CA GLN A 291 -13.15 0.31 6.89
C GLN A 291 -11.74 0.67 6.43
N ASP A 292 -11.06 1.53 7.17
CA ASP A 292 -9.63 1.76 6.96
C ASP A 292 -8.88 0.42 7.04
N ILE A 293 -8.12 0.09 5.99
CA ILE A 293 -7.34 -1.14 5.89
C ILE A 293 -6.40 -1.33 7.09
N ARG A 294 -5.88 -0.24 7.67
CA ARG A 294 -5.01 -0.28 8.85
C ARG A 294 -5.74 -0.72 10.12
N VAL A 295 -7.07 -0.58 10.14
CA VAL A 295 -7.93 -1.01 11.25
C VAL A 295 -8.46 -2.41 11.01
N SER A 296 -8.98 -2.68 9.82
CA SER A 296 -9.63 -3.96 9.50
C SER A 296 -8.62 -5.11 9.29
N TRP A 297 -7.40 -4.81 8.84
CA TRP A 297 -6.38 -5.84 8.60
C TRP A 297 -5.93 -6.58 9.87
N PRO A 298 -5.50 -5.91 10.96
CA PRO A 298 -5.14 -6.61 12.19
C PRO A 298 -6.30 -7.42 12.78
N SER A 299 -7.54 -6.92 12.66
CA SER A 299 -8.75 -7.64 13.10
C SER A 299 -8.92 -8.95 12.33
N LEU A 300 -8.77 -8.94 11.00
CA LEU A 300 -8.89 -10.16 10.20
C LEU A 300 -7.72 -11.12 10.41
N VAL A 301 -6.49 -10.61 10.56
CA VAL A 301 -5.33 -11.42 10.96
C VAL A 301 -5.58 -12.15 12.27
N ALA A 302 -6.24 -11.52 13.25
CA ALA A 302 -6.54 -12.17 14.53
C ALA A 302 -7.54 -13.32 14.39
N GLN A 303 -8.41 -13.30 13.37
CA GLN A 303 -9.42 -14.33 13.14
C GLN A 303 -8.93 -15.46 12.23
N LEU A 304 -8.26 -15.13 11.13
CA LEU A 304 -7.86 -16.08 10.08
C LEU A 304 -6.35 -16.33 9.99
N GLY A 305 -5.55 -15.58 10.74
CA GLY A 305 -4.10 -15.63 10.65
C GLY A 305 -3.54 -14.93 9.40
N SER A 306 -2.24 -15.11 9.19
CA SER A 306 -1.51 -14.56 8.04
C SER A 306 -0.78 -15.67 7.27
N ILE A 307 -0.66 -15.51 5.95
CA ILE A 307 0.14 -16.39 5.10
C ILE A 307 1.57 -16.43 5.62
N GLY A 308 2.12 -17.64 5.72
CA GLY A 308 3.47 -17.87 6.22
C GLY A 308 3.62 -17.88 7.75
N LYS A 309 2.57 -17.78 8.58
CA LYS A 309 2.68 -18.18 10.00
C LYS A 309 2.69 -19.70 10.19
N GLY A 310 2.15 -20.46 9.24
CA GLY A 310 2.17 -21.93 9.23
C GLY A 310 3.39 -22.59 8.55
N MET A 311 4.26 -21.81 7.90
CA MET A 311 5.37 -22.34 7.07
C MET A 311 6.72 -21.69 7.38
N ARG A 312 6.91 -21.30 8.63
CA ARG A 312 8.14 -20.64 9.12
C ARG A 312 8.63 -21.30 10.41
N SER A 313 9.06 -22.55 10.29
CA SER A 313 10.20 -23.01 11.07
C SER A 313 11.44 -22.31 10.50
N TRP A 314 11.69 -21.08 10.94
CA TRP A 314 13.06 -20.56 10.94
C TRP A 314 13.70 -21.10 12.21
N MET A 315 14.16 -22.35 12.13
CA MET A 315 15.19 -22.91 13.02
C MET A 315 16.56 -22.67 12.40
#